data_AF-A0A2E9TB72-F1
#
_entry.id   AF-A0A2E9TB72-F1
#
_cell.length_a   1.000
_cell.length_b   1.000
_cell.length_c   1.000
_cell.angle_alpha   90.00
_cell.angle_beta   90.00
_cell.angle_gamma   90.00
#
_symmetry.space_group_name_H-M   'P 1'
#
loop_
_entity.id
_entity.type
_entity.pdbx_description
1 polymer ?
#
loop_
_entity_poly.entity_id
_entity_poly.type
_entity_poly.pdbx_seq_one_letter_code
_entity_poly.pdbx_strand_id
1 'polypeptide(L)' 'MLECFGAADSVTAMHGHPTAITYAVTDCKVRFVDSDGQSMDLELPAGHGIETPAFEHATTNTGDNDAVVILIEIKG' A
#
# COMPACT_ATOMS: atom_id res chain seq x y z
N MET A 1 -0.56 -7.34 12.06
CA MET A 1 0.41 -7.81 11.05
C MET A 1 -0.36 -8.63 10.05
N LEU A 2 -0.37 -8.17 8.81
CA LEU A 2 -1.06 -8.81 7.70
C LEU A 2 -0.08 -8.86 6.51
N GLU A 3 -0.09 -9.97 5.79
CA GLU A 3 0.57 -10.06 4.49
C GLU A 3 -0.47 -9.69 3.42
N CYS A 4 -0.15 -8.71 2.60
CA CYS A 4 -1.02 -8.20 1.56
C CYS A 4 -0.43 -8.54 0.20
N PHE A 5 -1.26 -9.09 -0.68
CA PHE A 5 -0.90 -9.47 -2.04
C PHE A 5 -1.76 -8.71 -3.04
N GLY A 6 -1.12 -8.08 -4.03
CA GLY A 6 -1.79 -7.42 -5.14
C GLY A 6 -1.16 -7.82 -6.46
N ALA A 7 -1.90 -8.52 -7.31
CA ALA A 7 -1.44 -8.81 -8.67
C ALA A 7 -1.16 -7.51 -9.45
N ALA A 8 -0.35 -7.57 -10.50
CA ALA A 8 -0.21 -6.44 -11.44
C ALA A 8 -1.59 -5.92 -11.90
N ASP A 9 -1.73 -4.60 -12.02
CA ASP A 9 -2.97 -3.88 -12.35
C ASP A 9 -4.16 -4.09 -11.38
N SER A 10 -3.98 -4.83 -10.29
CA SER A 10 -5.05 -5.04 -9.31
C SER A 10 -5.41 -3.75 -8.56
N VAL A 11 -6.69 -3.65 -8.18
CA VAL A 11 -7.23 -2.50 -7.44
C VAL A 11 -7.95 -3.01 -6.19
N THR A 12 -7.64 -2.42 -5.04
CA THR A 12 -8.39 -2.67 -3.80
C THR A 12 -9.67 -1.83 -3.75
N ALA A 13 -10.69 -2.29 -3.03
CA ALA A 13 -11.79 -1.41 -2.65
C ALA A 13 -11.29 -0.27 -1.73
N MET A 14 -12.07 0.80 -1.61
CA MET A 14 -11.83 1.86 -0.61
C MET A 14 -11.88 1.24 0.80
N HIS A 15 -10.85 1.45 1.59
CA HIS A 15 -10.72 0.98 2.97
C HIS A 15 -9.77 1.88 3.77
N GLY A 16 -9.73 1.74 5.09
CA GLY A 16 -8.89 2.57 5.96
C GLY A 16 -7.99 1.77 6.89
N HIS A 17 -6.84 2.35 7.18
CA HIS A 17 -5.86 1.84 8.13
C HIS A 17 -5.57 2.89 9.22
N PRO A 18 -5.27 2.48 10.48
CA PRO A 18 -4.60 3.36 11.43
C PRO A 18 -3.16 3.64 10.97
N THR A 19 -2.37 4.38 11.76
CA THR A 19 -0.93 4.50 11.49
C THR A 19 -0.32 3.11 11.35
N ALA A 20 0.47 2.92 10.29
CA ALA A 20 1.03 1.62 9.95
C ALA A 20 2.46 1.74 9.46
N ILE A 21 3.23 0.66 9.64
CA ILE A 21 4.47 0.44 8.91
C ILE A 21 4.18 -0.50 7.75
N THR A 22 4.52 -0.07 6.54
CA THR A 22 4.47 -0.89 5.33
C THR A 22 5.89 -1.30 4.96
N TYR A 23 6.13 -2.61 4.82
CA TYR A 23 7.41 -3.15 4.38
C TYR A 23 7.24 -3.89 3.05
N ALA A 24 7.98 -3.46 2.02
CA ALA A 24 7.99 -4.07 0.71
C ALA A 24 8.81 -5.37 0.72
N VAL A 25 8.16 -6.48 0.38
CA VAL A 25 8.84 -7.76 0.14
C VAL A 25 9.30 -7.84 -1.32
N THR A 26 8.51 -7.33 -2.25
CA THR A 26 8.86 -7.15 -3.68
C THR A 26 8.97 -5.67 -4.03
N ASP A 27 9.55 -5.36 -5.20
CA ASP A 27 9.48 -3.99 -5.73
C ASP A 27 8.01 -3.63 -6.00
N CYS A 28 7.53 -2.58 -5.33
CA CYS A 28 6.15 -2.14 -5.43
C CYS A 28 6.07 -0.77 -6.11
N LYS A 29 5.17 -0.66 -7.09
CA LYS A 29 4.72 0.63 -7.63
C LYS A 29 3.23 0.71 -7.44
N VAL A 30 2.78 1.67 -6.65
CA VAL A 30 1.37 1.78 -6.28
C VAL A 30 0.88 3.20 -6.46
N ARG A 31 -0.39 3.32 -6.84
CA ARG A 31 -1.16 4.56 -6.77
C ARG A 31 -2.21 4.43 -5.70
N PHE A 32 -2.20 5.33 -4.73
CA PHE A 32 -3.31 5.49 -3.81
C PHE A 32 -4.26 6.57 -4.31
N VAL A 33 -5.55 6.36 -4.09
CA VAL A 33 -6.60 7.36 -4.29
C VAL A 33 -7.38 7.50 -3.00
N ASP A 34 -7.47 8.71 -2.46
CA ASP A 34 -8.19 8.99 -1.22
C ASP A 34 -9.70 9.19 -1.44
N SER A 35 -10.46 9.40 -0.36
CA SER A 35 -11.91 9.62 -0.40
C SER A 35 -12.34 10.87 -1.18
N ASP A 36 -11.44 11.84 -1.32
CA ASP A 36 -11.67 13.08 -2.06
C ASP A 36 -11.27 12.95 -3.54
N GLY A 37 -10.77 11.78 -3.94
CA GLY A 37 -10.33 11.47 -5.30
C GLY A 37 -8.94 12.00 -5.64
N GLN A 38 -8.18 12.51 -4.66
CA GLN A 38 -6.78 12.88 -4.86
C GLN A 38 -5.92 11.62 -4.93
N SER A 39 -4.89 11.66 -5.79
CA SER A 39 -4.00 10.52 -6.00
C SER A 39 -2.57 10.81 -5.58
N MET A 40 -1.90 9.81 -5.02
CA MET A 40 -0.46 9.82 -4.77
C MET A 40 0.18 8.55 -5.34
N ASP A 41 1.33 8.71 -5.98
CA ASP A 41 2.15 7.59 -6.45
C ASP A 41 3.29 7.31 -5.47
N LEU A 42 3.56 6.03 -5.25
CA LEU A 42 4.65 5.56 -4.41
C LEU A 42 5.39 4.43 -5.12
N GLU A 43 6.70 4.56 -5.19
CA GLU A 43 7.60 3.44 -5.49
C GLU A 43 8.31 3.03 -4.21
N LEU A 44 8.20 1.75 -3.84
CA LEU A 44 8.81 1.17 -2.66
C LEU A 44 9.66 -0.03 -3.08
N PRO A 45 11.00 0.09 -3.10
CA PRO A 45 11.87 -1.02 -3.49
C PRO A 45 11.79 -2.16 -2.47
N ALA A 46 12.06 -3.37 -2.92
CA ALA A 46 12.14 -4.54 -2.05
C ALA A 46 13.09 -4.28 -0.86
N GLY A 47 12.65 -4.71 0.32
CA GLY A 47 13.39 -4.56 1.57
C GLY A 47 13.23 -3.20 2.26
N HIS A 48 12.49 -2.25 1.69
CA HIS A 48 12.27 -0.94 2.29
C HIS A 48 10.98 -0.90 3.12
N GLY A 49 11.07 -0.23 4.27
CA GLY A 49 9.94 0.06 5.13
C GLY A 49 9.64 1.55 5.18
N ILE A 50 8.36 1.91 5.20
CA ILE A 50 7.89 3.28 5.42
C ILE A 50 6.81 3.30 6.51
N GLU A 51 6.75 4.40 7.25
CA GLU A 51 5.59 4.72 8.08
C GLU A 51 4.56 5.47 7.22
N THR A 52 3.32 5.02 7.28
CA THR A 52 2.17 5.69 6.69
C THR A 52 1.24 6.14 7.81
N PRO A 53 0.81 7.42 7.85
CA PRO A 53 -0.19 7.87 8.81
C PRO A 53 -1.53 7.17 8.56
N ALA A 54 -2.45 7.28 9.51
CA ALA A 54 -3.82 6.79 9.33
C ALA A 54 -4.43 7.38 8.04
N PHE A 55 -4.97 6.51 7.18
CA PHE A 55 -5.32 6.87 5.82
C PHE A 55 -6.46 5.99 5.29
N GLU A 56 -7.41 6.60 4.60
CA GLU A 56 -8.49 5.91 3.86
C GLU A 56 -8.21 6.04 2.37
N HIS A 57 -8.15 4.90 1.67
CA HIS A 57 -7.73 4.85 0.29
C HIS A 57 -8.20 3.59 -0.47
N ALA A 58 -8.22 3.71 -1.79
CA ALA A 58 -8.09 2.59 -2.71
C ALA A 58 -6.65 2.54 -3.24
N THR A 59 -6.13 1.35 -3.47
CA THR A 59 -4.77 1.13 -3.97
C THR A 59 -4.81 0.43 -5.32
N THR A 60 -4.13 0.97 -6.32
CA THR A 60 -3.84 0.29 -7.58
C THR A 60 -2.38 -0.13 -7.59
N ASN A 61 -2.09 -1.39 -7.89
CA ASN A 61 -0.74 -1.79 -8.30
C ASN A 61 -0.50 -1.31 -9.73
N THR A 62 0.39 -0.33 -9.91
CA THR A 62 0.71 0.28 -11.20
C THR A 62 2.01 -0.27 -11.80
N GLY A 63 2.63 -1.25 -11.14
CA GLY A 63 3.82 -1.94 -11.63
C GLY A 63 3.50 -3.19 -12.44
N ASP A 64 4.54 -3.71 -13.10
CA ASP A 64 4.45 -4.91 -13.94
C ASP A 64 4.57 -6.23 -13.15
N ASN A 65 4.80 -6.15 -11.84
CA ASN A 65 5.03 -7.30 -10.96
C ASN A 65 3.97 -7.36 -9.85
N ASP A 66 3.77 -8.55 -9.29
CA ASP A 66 2.95 -8.72 -8.09
C ASP A 66 3.57 -7.98 -6.90
N ALA A 67 2.76 -7.16 -6.25
CA ALA A 67 3.11 -6.44 -5.03
C ALA A 67 2.86 -7.34 -3.82
N VAL A 68 3.90 -7.54 -3.01
CA VAL A 68 3.82 -8.24 -1.72
C VAL A 68 4.35 -7.31 -0.65
N VAL A 69 3.49 -6.97 0.31
CA VAL A 69 3.86 -6.12 1.44
C VAL A 69 3.46 -6.75 2.77
N ILE A 70 4.26 -6.48 3.79
CA ILE A 70 3.89 -6.74 5.18
C ILE A 70 3.37 -5.43 5.76
N LEU A 71 2.11 -5.43 6.21
CA LEU A 71 1.50 -4.28 6.87
C LEU A 71 1.41 -4.50 8.38
N ILE A 72 1.98 -3.56 9.13
CA ILE A 72 2.00 -3.56 10.59
C ILE A 72 1.20 -2.35 11.08
N GLU A 73 -0.06 -2.57 11.39
CA GLU A 73 -0.93 -1.55 11.99
C GLU A 73 -0.63 -1.36 13.48
N ILE A 74 -0.37 -0.11 13.86
CA ILE A 74 -0.07 0.27 15.24
C ILE A 74 -1.36 0.39 16.04
N LYS A 75 -1.38 -0.22 17.23
CA LYS A 75 -2.51 -0.12 18.17
C LYS A 75 -2.39 1.13 19.04
N GLY A 76 -3.55 1.72 19.35
CA GLY A 76 -3.73 2.71 20.41
C GLY A 76 -4.44 2.11 21.62
#